data_AF-A0A8T4NNB1-F1
#
_entry.id   AF-A0A8T4NNB1-F1
#
_cell.length_a   1.000
_cell.length_b   1.000
_cell.length_c   1.000
_cell.angle_alpha   90.00
_cell.angle_beta   90.00
_cell.angle_gamma   90.00
#
_symmetry.space_group_name_H-M   'P 1'
#
loop_
_entity.id
_entity.type
_entity.pdbx_description
1 polymer ?
#
loop_
_entity_poly.entity_id
_entity_poly.type
_entity_poly.pdbx_seq_one_letter_code
_entity_poly.pdbx_strand_id
1 'polypeptide(L)'
;MAEKETPGKPKILVEALPEELEAIEKTIEEEIKEAPAKRLTRAEFTAQKEKETRERSIASWAPKTEIGKKVKSGELKDIDEILEKGKKILEAEIVDSLLKLEIDLLSIGQSKGKFGGGKRRAWRQTQKKTMEGNVTTFSCMAVVGDRKGHVGLGIGKSQETLPSRDKAVRNAKLNLIKVIRGFESPEHEKDKSDPHTVPFKVTGKCGSSKVTLIPAPRGTGLVIGNECKKILRLAGIKDVYSMTLGQTRTTINMAKACVDALVKLREFKV
;
A
#
# COMPACT_ATOMS: atom_id res chain seq x y z
N MET A 1 28.56 57.10 -45.16
CA MET A 1 29.78 56.73 -44.43
C MET A 1 29.39 56.44 -42.98
N ALA A 2 29.87 55.31 -42.47
CA ALA A 2 29.91 54.86 -41.07
C ALA A 2 28.60 54.47 -40.36
N GLU A 3 28.29 53.18 -40.43
CA GLU A 3 27.78 52.39 -39.28
C GLU A 3 28.86 52.27 -38.18
N LYS A 4 28.43 52.14 -36.92
CA LYS A 4 29.04 51.37 -35.78
C LYS A 4 28.15 51.59 -34.54
N GLU A 5 27.38 50.63 -34.06
CA GLU A 5 27.70 49.39 -33.30
C GLU A 5 27.15 49.52 -31.87
N THR A 6 26.13 48.74 -31.53
CA THR A 6 25.79 48.38 -30.13
C THR A 6 26.24 46.94 -29.87
N PRO A 7 26.79 46.64 -28.67
CA PRO A 7 27.48 45.39 -28.41
C PRO A 7 26.51 44.21 -28.29
N GLY A 8 26.84 43.13 -29.01
CA GLY A 8 26.06 41.90 -29.07
C GLY A 8 25.98 41.15 -27.74
N LYS A 9 24.81 40.55 -27.50
CA LYS A 9 24.66 39.45 -26.53
C LYS A 9 25.64 38.32 -26.89
N PRO A 10 26.24 37.64 -25.89
CA PRO A 10 27.10 36.51 -26.17
C PRO A 10 26.29 35.39 -26.82
N LYS A 11 26.63 35.06 -28.07
CA LYS A 11 26.20 33.81 -28.72
C LYS A 11 26.83 32.66 -27.95
N ILE A 12 26.03 31.99 -27.13
CA ILE A 12 26.37 30.64 -26.68
C ILE A 12 26.19 29.75 -27.90
N LEU A 13 27.32 29.31 -28.46
CA LEU A 13 27.41 28.29 -29.49
C LEU A 13 26.76 27.00 -29.00
N VAL A 14 25.54 26.73 -29.47
CA VAL A 14 25.02 25.36 -29.62
C VAL A 14 24.29 25.31 -30.96
N GLU A 15 25.01 25.60 -32.04
CA GLU A 15 24.62 25.13 -33.38
C GLU A 15 25.12 23.68 -33.46
N ALA A 16 24.36 22.74 -32.90
CA ALA A 16 24.38 21.40 -33.46
C ALA A 16 23.80 21.54 -34.88
N LEU A 17 24.58 21.15 -35.88
CA LEU A 17 24.18 21.20 -37.28
C LEU A 17 22.82 20.48 -37.42
N PRO A 18 21.85 21.02 -38.19
CA PRO A 18 20.57 20.35 -38.42
C PRO A 18 20.74 18.90 -38.92
N GLU A 19 21.86 18.62 -39.60
CA GLU A 19 22.25 17.30 -40.08
C GLU A 19 22.53 16.30 -38.95
N GLU A 20 23.07 16.72 -37.81
CA GLU A 20 23.32 15.85 -36.64
C GLU A 20 22.00 15.49 -35.93
N LEU A 21 21.06 16.43 -35.85
CA LEU A 21 19.71 16.18 -35.33
C LEU A 21 18.93 15.25 -36.25
N GLU A 22 18.97 15.45 -37.58
CA GLU A 22 18.34 14.55 -38.54
C GLU A 22 18.98 13.15 -38.53
N ALA A 23 20.30 13.06 -38.36
CA ALA A 23 20.98 11.78 -38.24
C ALA A 23 20.55 11.05 -36.96
N ILE A 24 20.45 11.76 -35.83
CA ILE A 24 19.93 11.20 -34.57
C ILE A 24 18.46 10.79 -34.72
N GLU A 25 17.61 11.59 -35.35
CA GLU A 25 16.20 11.25 -35.61
C GLU A 25 16.06 10.01 -36.51
N LYS A 26 16.86 9.91 -37.58
CA LYS A 26 16.88 8.72 -38.46
C LYS A 26 17.39 7.48 -37.74
N THR A 27 18.41 7.63 -36.89
CA THR A 27 18.94 6.53 -36.08
C THR A 27 17.90 6.05 -35.06
N ILE A 28 17.17 6.98 -34.42
CA ILE A 28 16.05 6.67 -33.52
C ILE A 28 14.90 6.01 -34.27
N GLU A 29 14.56 6.47 -35.48
CA GLU A 29 13.52 5.83 -36.32
C GLU A 29 13.91 4.42 -36.77
N GLU A 30 15.18 4.18 -37.09
CA GLU A 30 15.70 2.85 -37.41
C GLU A 30 15.69 1.93 -36.18
N GLU A 31 16.08 2.42 -34.99
CA GLU A 31 15.98 1.67 -33.74
C GLU A 31 14.52 1.34 -33.36
N ILE A 32 13.58 2.28 -33.60
CA ILE A 32 12.14 2.05 -33.36
C ILE A 32 11.56 1.03 -34.37
N LYS A 33 12.06 1.01 -35.61
CA LYS A 33 11.65 0.03 -36.64
C LYS A 33 12.23 -1.37 -36.38
N GLU A 34 13.47 -1.46 -35.90
CA GLU A 34 14.13 -2.73 -35.59
C GLU A 34 13.69 -3.33 -34.25
N ALA A 35 13.22 -2.52 -33.30
CA ALA A 35 12.68 -3.04 -32.06
C ALA A 35 11.38 -3.82 -32.34
N PRO A 36 11.36 -5.17 -32.22
CA PRO A 36 10.10 -5.89 -32.31
C PRO A 36 9.23 -5.34 -31.19
N ALA A 37 8.03 -4.85 -31.52
CA ALA A 37 7.05 -4.43 -30.53
C ALA A 37 6.75 -5.64 -29.65
N LYS A 38 7.49 -5.78 -28.54
CA LYS A 38 7.27 -6.83 -27.55
C LYS A 38 5.84 -6.63 -27.10
N ARG A 39 4.95 -7.53 -27.53
CA ARG A 39 3.57 -7.57 -27.05
C ARG A 39 3.62 -7.92 -25.57
N LEU A 40 3.75 -6.88 -24.74
CA LEU A 40 3.65 -6.99 -23.31
C LEU A 40 2.29 -7.61 -23.00
N THR A 41 2.30 -8.62 -22.15
CA THR A 41 1.06 -9.14 -21.59
C THR A 41 0.37 -8.01 -20.81
N ARG A 42 -0.96 -8.11 -20.66
CA ARG A 42 -1.75 -7.13 -19.89
C ARG A 42 -1.16 -6.89 -18.49
N ALA A 43 -0.65 -7.95 -17.87
CA ALA A 43 -0.04 -7.93 -16.54
C ALA A 43 1.28 -7.16 -16.51
N GLU A 44 2.17 -7.41 -17.47
CA GLU A 44 3.44 -6.70 -17.60
C GLU A 44 3.23 -5.21 -17.88
N PHE A 45 2.29 -4.89 -18.78
CA PHE A 45 1.92 -3.50 -19.05
C PHE A 45 1.39 -2.79 -17.80
N THR A 46 0.51 -3.44 -17.02
CA THR A 46 0.02 -2.85 -15.77
C THR A 46 1.13 -2.65 -14.74
N ALA A 47 2.05 -3.62 -14.60
CA ALA A 47 3.16 -3.52 -13.67
C ALA A 47 4.15 -2.42 -14.06
N GLN A 48 4.44 -2.27 -15.36
CA GLN A 48 5.28 -1.20 -15.89
C GLN A 48 4.66 0.17 -15.62
N LYS A 49 3.36 0.32 -15.90
CA LYS A 49 2.63 1.56 -15.61
C LYS A 49 2.61 1.90 -14.13
N GLU A 50 2.41 0.90 -13.25
CA GLU A 50 2.47 1.10 -11.79
C GLU A 50 3.86 1.58 -11.36
N LYS A 51 4.92 0.97 -11.90
CA LYS A 51 6.31 1.38 -11.62
C LYS A 51 6.57 2.82 -12.05
N GLU A 52 6.18 3.19 -13.28
CA GLU A 52 6.30 4.56 -13.79
C GLU A 52 5.52 5.57 -12.93
N THR A 53 4.29 5.24 -12.52
CA THR A 53 3.51 6.12 -11.65
C THR A 53 4.15 6.32 -10.29
N ARG A 54 4.77 5.27 -9.73
CA ARG A 54 5.52 5.35 -8.48
C ARG A 54 6.76 6.24 -8.64
N GLU A 55 7.55 6.05 -9.69
CA GLU A 55 8.74 6.86 -9.96
C GLU A 55 8.38 8.34 -10.16
N ARG A 56 7.32 8.63 -10.92
CA ARG A 56 6.79 10.00 -11.07
C ARG A 56 6.37 10.60 -9.73
N SER A 57 5.69 9.82 -8.89
CA SER A 57 5.26 10.28 -7.56
C SER A 57 6.45 10.66 -6.69
N ILE A 58 7.52 9.85 -6.70
CA ILE A 58 8.75 10.07 -5.93
C ILE A 58 9.51 11.29 -6.46
N ALA A 59 9.60 11.44 -7.79
CA ALA A 59 10.24 12.60 -8.41
C ALA A 59 9.52 13.92 -8.06
N SER A 60 8.18 13.90 -8.07
CA SER A 60 7.37 15.09 -7.74
C SER A 60 7.32 15.43 -6.25
N TRP A 61 7.76 14.52 -5.37
CA TRP A 61 7.60 14.66 -3.93
C TRP A 61 8.56 15.69 -3.34
N ALA A 62 8.01 16.78 -2.79
CA ALA A 62 8.73 17.75 -1.98
C ALA A 62 8.44 17.50 -0.48
N PRO A 63 9.38 16.90 0.28
CA PRO A 63 9.14 16.53 1.68
C PRO A 63 9.01 17.78 2.56
N LYS A 64 8.04 17.75 3.48
CA LYS A 64 7.79 18.85 4.42
C LYS A 64 8.31 18.51 5.82
N THR A 65 8.22 17.25 6.20
CA THR A 65 8.69 16.71 7.48
C THR A 65 10.20 16.48 7.48
N GLU A 66 10.81 16.54 8.67
CA GLU A 66 12.22 16.19 8.86
C GLU A 66 12.52 14.76 8.43
N ILE A 67 11.61 13.82 8.74
CA ILE A 67 11.73 12.41 8.34
C ILE A 67 11.72 12.30 6.82
N GLY A 68 10.81 13.00 6.13
CA GLY A 68 10.76 13.03 4.67
C GLY A 68 12.06 13.56 4.06
N LYS A 69 12.65 14.61 4.64
CA LYS A 69 13.95 15.15 4.19
C LYS A 69 15.10 14.15 4.38
N LYS A 70 15.13 13.44 5.50
CA LYS A 70 16.13 12.38 5.80
C LYS A 70 16.00 11.15 4.89
N VAL A 71 14.77 10.77 4.57
CA VAL A 71 14.50 9.67 3.63
C VAL A 71 14.87 10.08 2.20
N LYS A 72 14.52 11.31 1.78
CA LYS A 72 14.85 11.81 0.44
C LYS A 72 16.35 12.03 0.24
N SER A 73 17.09 12.41 1.29
CA SER A 73 18.55 12.50 1.26
C SER A 73 19.25 11.12 1.32
N GLY A 74 18.52 10.05 1.62
CA GLY A 74 19.06 8.69 1.70
C GLY A 74 19.76 8.36 3.02
N GLU A 75 19.68 9.22 4.03
CA GLU A 75 20.19 8.96 5.39
C GLU A 75 19.41 7.83 6.09
N LEU A 76 18.09 7.77 5.87
CA LEU A 76 17.22 6.73 6.41
C LEU A 76 16.78 5.78 5.30
N LYS A 77 17.30 4.54 5.34
CA LYS A 77 16.98 3.48 4.37
C LYS A 77 16.01 2.43 4.92
N ASP A 78 15.95 2.28 6.24
CA ASP A 78 15.11 1.27 6.89
C ASP A 78 13.91 1.92 7.59
N ILE A 79 12.72 1.41 7.27
CA ILE A 79 11.47 1.85 7.88
C ILE A 79 11.34 1.39 9.33
N ASP A 80 12.00 0.28 9.67
CA ASP A 80 11.99 -0.31 11.01
C ASP A 80 12.54 0.67 12.04
N GLU A 81 13.60 1.40 11.72
CA GLU A 81 14.14 2.42 12.61
C GLU A 81 13.11 3.51 12.96
N ILE A 82 12.28 3.89 11.99
CA ILE A 82 11.26 4.93 12.17
C ILE A 82 10.17 4.40 13.12
N LEU A 83 9.74 3.15 12.91
CA LEU A 83 8.69 2.50 13.68
C LEU A 83 9.13 2.15 15.11
N GLU A 84 10.40 1.77 15.29
CA GLU A 84 11.01 1.48 16.60
C GLU A 84 11.19 2.74 17.44
N LYS A 85 11.65 3.85 16.82
CA LYS A 85 11.69 5.18 17.46
C LYS A 85 10.30 5.74 17.79
N GLY A 86 9.22 5.07 17.37
CA GLY A 86 7.84 5.46 17.65
C GLY A 86 7.41 6.76 16.94
N LYS A 87 8.14 7.17 15.90
CA LYS A 87 7.82 8.39 15.16
C LYS A 87 6.64 8.15 14.22
N LYS A 88 5.70 9.10 14.20
CA LYS A 88 4.52 9.02 13.35
C LYS A 88 4.86 9.36 11.89
N ILE A 89 4.41 8.52 10.97
CA ILE A 89 4.53 8.76 9.53
C ILE A 89 3.38 9.69 9.11
N LEU A 90 3.72 10.84 8.51
CA LEU A 90 2.74 11.85 8.05
C LEU A 90 2.68 12.00 6.53
N GLU A 91 3.65 11.46 5.82
CA GLU A 91 3.76 11.48 4.36
C GLU A 91 3.73 10.04 3.86
N ALA A 92 2.86 9.72 2.90
CA ALA A 92 2.70 8.36 2.40
C ALA A 92 3.87 7.99 1.47
N GLU A 93 4.45 9.00 0.84
CA GLU A 93 5.57 8.97 -0.07
C GLU A 93 6.85 8.43 0.61
N ILE A 94 7.00 8.64 1.93
CA ILE A 94 8.07 8.02 2.72
C ILE A 94 8.01 6.49 2.59
N VAL A 95 6.82 5.92 2.75
CA VAL A 95 6.63 4.47 2.68
C VAL A 95 6.82 3.96 1.26
N ASP A 96 6.38 4.73 0.26
CA ASP A 96 6.56 4.41 -1.15
C ASP A 96 8.02 4.47 -1.60
N SER A 97 8.87 5.25 -0.94
CA SER A 97 10.31 5.27 -1.19
C SER A 97 11.00 4.05 -0.58
N LEU A 98 10.62 3.66 0.64
CA LEU A 98 11.32 2.64 1.42
C LEU A 98 10.87 1.20 1.11
N LEU A 99 9.57 0.99 0.85
CA LEU A 99 9.01 -0.35 0.69
C LEU A 99 8.28 -0.52 -0.65
N LYS A 100 8.34 -1.75 -1.19
CA LYS A 100 7.44 -2.18 -2.26
C LYS A 100 6.21 -2.82 -1.62
N LEU A 101 5.12 -2.07 -1.57
CA LEU A 101 3.86 -2.51 -0.96
C LEU A 101 2.91 -3.13 -1.98
N GLU A 102 2.25 -4.20 -1.58
CA GLU A 102 1.03 -4.70 -2.22
C GLU A 102 -0.20 -4.04 -1.61
N ILE A 103 -1.24 -3.85 -2.41
CA ILE A 103 -2.49 -3.21 -2.01
C ILE A 103 -3.63 -4.20 -2.22
N ASP A 104 -4.44 -4.43 -1.19
CA ASP A 104 -5.71 -5.17 -1.30
C ASP A 104 -6.86 -4.35 -0.69
N LEU A 105 -8.06 -4.50 -1.24
CA LEU A 105 -9.27 -3.84 -0.78
C LEU A 105 -10.14 -4.82 0.00
N LEU A 106 -10.62 -4.38 1.16
CA LEU A 106 -11.56 -5.16 1.97
C LEU A 106 -12.99 -4.96 1.49
N SER A 107 -13.75 -6.04 1.46
CA SER A 107 -15.13 -6.02 0.97
C SER A 107 -16.10 -5.51 2.05
N ILE A 108 -16.15 -4.20 2.28
CA ILE A 108 -16.98 -3.61 3.35
C ILE A 108 -18.44 -3.36 2.96
N GLY A 109 -18.75 -3.31 1.67
CA GLY A 109 -20.09 -2.99 1.17
C GLY A 109 -20.91 -4.20 0.74
N GLN A 110 -22.20 -3.96 0.56
CA GLN A 110 -23.16 -4.90 0.00
C GLN A 110 -23.88 -4.24 -1.17
N SER A 111 -24.11 -5.00 -2.23
CA SER A 111 -24.88 -4.61 -3.40
C SER A 111 -25.92 -5.69 -3.67
N LYS A 112 -27.10 -5.32 -4.16
CA LYS A 112 -28.13 -6.29 -4.55
C LYS A 112 -27.60 -7.08 -5.76
N GLY A 113 -27.54 -8.40 -5.63
CA GLY A 113 -27.26 -9.32 -6.74
C GLY A 113 -28.49 -9.51 -7.62
N LYS A 114 -28.30 -10.22 -8.74
CA LYS A 114 -29.32 -10.48 -9.76
C LYS A 114 -30.62 -11.12 -9.21
N PHE A 115 -30.52 -11.89 -8.12
CA PHE A 115 -31.64 -12.59 -7.47
C PHE A 115 -31.96 -12.06 -6.06
N GLY A 116 -31.67 -10.79 -5.78
CA GLY A 116 -31.89 -10.20 -4.44
C GLY A 116 -30.88 -10.62 -3.36
N GLY A 117 -30.04 -11.63 -3.62
CA GLY A 117 -28.92 -12.01 -2.75
C GLY A 117 -27.86 -10.90 -2.66
N GLY A 118 -27.37 -10.60 -1.46
CA GLY A 118 -26.36 -9.56 -1.25
C GLY A 118 -24.97 -9.98 -1.74
N LYS A 119 -24.43 -9.29 -2.75
CA LYS A 119 -23.03 -9.45 -3.20
C LYS A 119 -22.13 -8.49 -2.43
N ARG A 120 -21.04 -9.01 -1.86
CA ARG A 120 -20.04 -8.18 -1.16
C ARG A 120 -19.20 -7.38 -2.17
N ARG A 121 -18.92 -6.11 -1.86
CA ARG A 121 -18.14 -5.18 -2.69
C ARG A 121 -17.13 -4.42 -1.83
N ALA A 122 -16.07 -3.91 -2.46
CA ALA A 122 -15.04 -3.11 -1.79
C ALA A 122 -15.56 -1.75 -1.26
N TRP A 123 -16.64 -1.23 -1.83
CA TRP A 123 -17.20 0.09 -1.51
C TRP A 123 -18.49 -0.06 -0.71
N ARG A 124 -18.55 0.63 0.43
CA ARG A 124 -19.77 0.81 1.22
C ARG A 124 -20.38 2.17 0.89
N GLN A 125 -21.60 2.14 0.33
CA GLN A 125 -22.39 3.34 0.15
C GLN A 125 -23.09 3.70 1.47
N THR A 126 -22.99 4.95 1.90
CA THR A 126 -23.69 5.51 3.05
C THR A 126 -24.42 6.76 2.61
N GLN A 127 -25.65 6.98 3.08
CA GLN A 127 -26.48 8.11 2.66
C GLN A 127 -26.77 9.03 3.85
N LYS A 128 -26.68 10.34 3.64
CA LYS A 128 -27.18 11.36 4.56
C LYS A 128 -28.47 11.94 3.97
N LYS A 129 -29.53 12.04 4.78
CA LYS A 129 -30.78 12.69 4.38
C LYS A 129 -30.62 14.21 4.48
N THR A 130 -31.00 14.93 3.44
CA THR A 130 -31.09 16.39 3.36
C THR A 130 -32.49 16.77 2.87
N MET A 131 -32.86 18.06 2.97
CA MET A 131 -34.15 18.55 2.46
C MET A 131 -34.29 18.29 0.95
N GLU A 132 -33.20 18.43 0.22
CA GLU A 132 -33.12 18.22 -1.24
C GLU A 132 -32.99 16.74 -1.66
N GLY A 133 -32.98 15.79 -0.72
CA GLY A 133 -32.90 14.36 -1.04
C GLY A 133 -31.86 13.59 -0.23
N ASN A 134 -31.27 12.56 -0.83
CA ASN A 134 -30.27 11.72 -0.17
C ASN A 134 -28.89 12.01 -0.77
N VAL A 135 -27.96 12.50 0.04
CA VAL A 135 -26.56 12.69 -0.36
C VAL A 135 -25.78 11.42 -0.08
N THR A 136 -25.35 10.74 -1.14
CA THR A 136 -24.61 9.47 -1.06
C THR A 136 -23.12 9.71 -0.90
N THR A 137 -22.46 8.94 -0.04
CA THR A 137 -21.00 8.93 0.10
C THR A 137 -20.49 7.50 0.03
N PHE A 138 -19.31 7.31 -0.54
CA PHE A 138 -18.66 6.01 -0.62
C PHE A 138 -17.52 5.94 0.37
N SER A 139 -17.48 4.85 1.12
CA SER A 139 -16.35 4.49 1.97
C SER A 139 -15.66 3.27 1.38
N CYS A 140 -14.34 3.25 1.46
CA CYS A 140 -13.50 2.12 1.08
C CYS A 140 -12.50 1.84 2.20
N MET A 141 -12.10 0.58 2.34
CA MET A 141 -11.10 0.16 3.33
C MET A 141 -10.02 -0.62 2.59
N ALA A 142 -8.78 -0.18 2.74
CA ALA A 142 -7.62 -0.73 2.07
C ALA A 142 -6.64 -1.27 3.10
N VAL A 143 -5.98 -2.36 2.72
CA VAL A 143 -4.85 -2.95 3.44
C VAL A 143 -3.64 -2.82 2.53
N VAL A 144 -2.53 -2.40 3.12
CA VAL A 144 -1.22 -2.39 2.46
C VAL A 144 -0.26 -3.28 3.22
N GLY A 145 0.66 -3.94 2.54
CA GLY A 145 1.71 -4.71 3.20
C GLY A 145 2.73 -5.28 2.23
N ASP A 146 3.85 -5.73 2.78
CA ASP A 146 5.01 -6.22 2.03
C ASP A 146 5.23 -7.74 2.16
N ARG A 147 4.31 -8.43 2.85
CA ARG A 147 4.40 -9.85 3.22
C ARG A 147 5.65 -10.21 4.04
N LYS A 148 6.37 -9.22 4.56
CA LYS A 148 7.60 -9.40 5.35
C LYS A 148 7.47 -8.88 6.78
N GLY A 149 6.25 -8.58 7.23
CA GLY A 149 5.99 -8.10 8.59
C GLY A 149 5.57 -6.64 8.63
N HIS A 150 5.30 -5.98 7.52
CA HIS A 150 4.68 -4.66 7.51
C HIS A 150 3.25 -4.74 7.02
N VAL A 151 2.32 -4.21 7.81
CA VAL A 151 0.91 -4.10 7.41
C VAL A 151 0.33 -2.77 7.85
N GLY A 152 -0.48 -2.18 6.99
CA GLY A 152 -1.18 -0.93 7.27
C GLY A 152 -2.64 -1.05 6.90
N LEU A 153 -3.50 -0.39 7.68
CA LEU A 153 -4.95 -0.40 7.47
C LEU A 153 -5.47 1.02 7.39
N GLY A 154 -6.23 1.32 6.34
CA GLY A 154 -6.75 2.64 6.07
C GLY A 154 -8.22 2.61 5.67
N ILE A 155 -8.95 3.65 6.08
CA ILE A 155 -10.30 3.92 5.60
C ILE A 155 -10.30 5.26 4.86
N GLY A 156 -10.97 5.30 3.72
CA GLY A 156 -11.14 6.49 2.91
C GLY A 156 -12.62 6.73 2.63
N LYS A 157 -13.05 8.00 2.69
CA LYS A 157 -14.42 8.40 2.37
C LYS A 157 -14.41 9.53 1.36
N SER A 158 -15.28 9.44 0.35
CA SER A 158 -15.46 10.49 -0.65
C SER A 158 -16.87 10.45 -1.25
N GLN A 159 -17.20 11.44 -2.08
CA GLN A 159 -18.44 11.45 -2.88
C GLN A 159 -18.39 10.44 -4.04
N GLU A 160 -17.18 10.06 -4.48
CA GLU A 160 -16.93 9.12 -5.57
C GLU A 160 -16.12 7.91 -5.11
N THR A 161 -16.10 6.86 -5.93
CA THR A 161 -15.44 5.59 -5.61
C THR A 161 -13.92 5.63 -5.72
N LEU A 162 -13.35 6.14 -6.82
CA LEU A 162 -11.89 6.19 -7.02
C LEU A 162 -11.18 7.07 -5.98
N PRO A 163 -11.63 8.31 -5.70
CA PRO A 163 -11.00 9.12 -4.66
C PRO A 163 -11.12 8.50 -3.26
N SER A 164 -12.19 7.71 -3.00
CA SER A 164 -12.32 6.99 -1.72
C SER A 164 -11.28 5.87 -1.58
N ARG A 165 -10.94 5.19 -2.69
CA ARG A 165 -9.88 4.16 -2.74
C ARG A 165 -8.52 4.80 -2.49
N ASP A 166 -8.20 5.88 -3.18
CA ASP A 166 -6.88 6.51 -3.06
C ASP A 166 -6.65 7.11 -1.66
N LYS A 167 -7.69 7.71 -1.07
CA LYS A 167 -7.67 8.12 0.35
C LYS A 167 -7.47 6.95 1.30
N ALA A 168 -8.11 5.81 1.04
CA ALA A 168 -7.96 4.62 1.88
C ALA A 168 -6.52 4.07 1.80
N VAL A 169 -5.94 4.00 0.60
CA VAL A 169 -4.55 3.56 0.39
C VAL A 169 -3.56 4.51 1.06
N ARG A 170 -3.74 5.82 0.90
CA ARG A 170 -2.91 6.84 1.58
C ARG A 170 -2.96 6.66 3.09
N ASN A 171 -4.16 6.55 3.67
CA ASN A 171 -4.31 6.34 5.11
C ASN A 171 -3.72 5.01 5.59
N ALA A 172 -3.77 3.97 4.77
CA ALA A 172 -3.19 2.68 5.10
C ALA A 172 -1.65 2.75 5.18
N LYS A 173 -1.01 3.49 4.26
CA LYS A 173 0.44 3.75 4.28
C LYS A 173 0.86 4.55 5.51
N LEU A 174 0.07 5.56 5.90
CA LEU A 174 0.35 6.37 7.10
C LEU A 174 0.23 5.55 8.40
N ASN A 175 -0.67 4.57 8.44
CA ASN A 175 -0.90 3.70 9.58
C ASN A 175 -0.15 2.35 9.44
N LEU A 176 1.07 2.37 8.92
CA LEU A 176 1.89 1.17 8.80
C LEU A 176 2.37 0.70 10.19
N ILE A 177 2.27 -0.60 10.43
CA ILE A 177 2.63 -1.26 11.68
C ILE A 177 3.62 -2.39 11.36
N LYS A 178 4.65 -2.52 12.21
CA LYS A 178 5.56 -3.68 12.24
C LYS A 178 4.90 -4.82 13.00
N VAL A 179 4.80 -5.98 12.37
CA VAL A 179 4.20 -7.20 12.89
C VAL A 179 5.31 -8.17 13.26
N ILE A 180 5.31 -8.60 14.52
CA ILE A 180 6.22 -9.65 14.98
C ILE A 180 5.67 -11.00 14.51
N ARG A 181 6.52 -11.75 13.80
CA ARG A 181 6.25 -13.11 13.33
C ARG A 181 7.15 -14.07 14.11
N GLY A 182 6.69 -15.29 14.31
CA GLY A 182 7.42 -16.34 15.02
C GLY A 182 7.05 -17.73 14.53
N PHE A 183 7.35 -18.71 15.38
CA PHE A 183 7.09 -20.14 15.17
C PHE A 183 6.00 -20.64 16.11
N GLU A 184 5.42 -21.82 15.85
CA GLU A 184 4.43 -22.40 16.78
C GLU A 184 5.06 -22.89 18.09
N SER A 185 6.34 -23.26 18.05
CA SER A 185 7.10 -23.74 19.21
C SER A 185 8.53 -23.17 19.16
N PRO A 186 9.13 -22.82 20.31
CA PRO A 186 10.54 -22.41 20.40
C PRO A 186 11.54 -23.44 19.88
N GLU A 187 11.16 -24.72 19.81
CA GLU A 187 12.03 -25.78 19.30
C GLU A 187 12.31 -25.65 17.80
N HIS A 188 11.30 -25.23 17.02
CA HIS A 188 11.42 -25.03 15.57
C HIS A 188 12.13 -23.72 15.18
N GLU A 189 12.42 -22.84 16.15
CA GLU A 189 13.26 -21.67 15.93
C GLU A 189 14.69 -22.06 15.52
N LYS A 190 15.15 -23.23 15.97
CA LYS A 190 16.50 -23.77 15.69
C LYS A 190 16.70 -24.18 14.23
N ASP A 191 15.63 -24.46 13.50
CA ASP A 191 15.67 -24.97 12.12
C ASP A 191 15.95 -23.87 11.07
N LYS A 192 16.27 -22.63 11.49
CA LYS A 192 16.58 -21.46 10.63
C LYS A 192 15.55 -21.20 9.52
N SER A 193 14.31 -21.58 9.76
CA SER A 193 13.25 -21.47 8.78
C SER A 193 12.56 -20.11 8.84
N ASP A 194 11.88 -19.68 7.78
CA ASP A 194 11.14 -18.41 7.81
C ASP A 194 10.00 -18.45 8.84
N PRO A 195 9.83 -17.39 9.66
CA PRO A 195 8.73 -17.30 10.61
C PRO A 195 7.39 -17.22 9.87
N HIS A 196 6.48 -18.13 10.20
CA HIS A 196 5.22 -18.34 9.47
C HIS A 196 3.96 -18.01 10.27
N THR A 197 4.02 -17.98 11.61
CA THR A 197 2.85 -17.81 12.49
C THR A 197 3.04 -16.64 13.47
N VAL A 198 2.01 -16.35 14.27
CA VAL A 198 2.13 -15.50 15.47
C VAL A 198 2.87 -16.26 16.59
N PRO A 199 3.70 -15.58 17.40
CA PRO A 199 4.53 -16.23 18.42
C PRO A 199 3.75 -16.72 19.65
N PHE A 200 2.69 -16.01 20.05
CA PHE A 200 1.85 -16.38 21.20
C PHE A 200 0.38 -16.09 20.91
N LYS A 201 -0.50 -16.59 21.78
CA LYS A 201 -1.94 -16.35 21.68
C LYS A 201 -2.26 -14.92 22.10
N VAL A 202 -2.97 -14.20 21.24
CA VAL A 202 -3.28 -12.77 21.40
C VAL A 202 -4.73 -12.50 21.03
N THR A 203 -5.37 -11.58 21.76
CA THR A 203 -6.74 -11.15 21.47
C THR A 203 -6.83 -9.65 21.22
N GLY A 204 -7.33 -9.28 20.04
CA GLY A 204 -7.66 -7.92 19.67
C GLY A 204 -9.16 -7.63 19.77
N LYS A 205 -9.52 -6.37 20.00
CA LYS A 205 -10.92 -5.94 20.18
C LYS A 205 -11.20 -4.63 19.46
N CYS A 206 -12.36 -4.56 18.81
CA CYS A 206 -12.91 -3.31 18.30
C CYS A 206 -14.45 -3.34 18.40
N GLY A 207 -15.02 -2.45 19.20
CA GLY A 207 -16.45 -2.49 19.53
C GLY A 207 -16.83 -3.82 20.21
N SER A 208 -17.83 -4.52 19.67
CA SER A 208 -18.25 -5.85 20.14
C SER A 208 -17.48 -7.00 19.50
N SER A 209 -16.72 -6.76 18.43
CA SER A 209 -15.95 -7.79 17.72
C SER A 209 -14.62 -8.05 18.45
N LYS A 210 -14.35 -9.32 18.76
CA LYS A 210 -13.06 -9.79 19.31
C LYS A 210 -12.47 -10.83 18.38
N VAL A 211 -11.17 -10.72 18.11
CA VAL A 211 -10.41 -11.66 17.27
C VAL A 211 -9.23 -12.16 18.09
N THR A 212 -9.22 -13.47 18.35
CA THR A 212 -8.11 -14.15 19.00
C THR A 212 -7.31 -14.88 17.93
N LEU A 213 -6.02 -14.59 17.84
CA LEU A 213 -5.05 -15.28 17.00
C LEU A 213 -4.30 -16.28 17.88
N ILE A 214 -4.17 -17.51 17.41
CA ILE A 214 -3.52 -18.63 18.08
C ILE A 214 -2.44 -19.16 17.14
N PRO A 215 -1.21 -19.43 17.62
CA PRO A 215 -0.15 -20.01 16.82
C PRO A 215 -0.59 -21.34 16.17
N ALA A 216 -0.17 -21.60 14.94
CA ALA A 216 -0.51 -22.81 14.20
C ALA A 216 0.73 -23.46 13.58
N PRO A 217 0.75 -24.81 13.47
CA PRO A 217 1.84 -25.51 12.81
C PRO A 217 1.87 -25.22 11.30
N ARG A 218 3.03 -25.46 10.68
CA ARG A 218 3.23 -25.22 9.25
C ARG A 218 2.25 -26.01 8.38
N GLY A 219 1.70 -25.36 7.37
CA GLY A 219 0.80 -25.99 6.40
C GLY A 219 -0.68 -25.99 6.81
N THR A 220 -1.01 -25.44 7.99
CA THR A 220 -2.40 -25.25 8.43
C THR A 220 -3.15 -24.24 7.56
N GLY A 221 -2.44 -23.23 7.05
CA GLY A 221 -3.00 -22.08 6.36
C GLY A 221 -3.71 -21.10 7.29
N LEU A 222 -4.36 -20.10 6.68
CA LEU A 222 -5.05 -19.03 7.40
C LEU A 222 -6.49 -19.43 7.74
N VAL A 223 -6.73 -19.97 8.94
CA VAL A 223 -8.06 -20.38 9.42
C VAL A 223 -8.77 -19.18 10.06
N ILE A 224 -9.20 -18.23 9.24
CA ILE A 224 -9.92 -17.01 9.66
C ILE A 224 -10.93 -16.53 8.59
N GLY A 225 -11.79 -15.57 8.94
CA GLY A 225 -12.69 -14.92 7.98
C GLY A 225 -11.96 -14.25 6.81
N ASN A 226 -12.56 -14.25 5.62
CA ASN A 226 -11.90 -13.87 4.37
C ASN A 226 -11.27 -12.46 4.37
N GLU A 227 -11.88 -11.47 5.02
CA GLU A 227 -11.29 -10.12 5.08
C GLU A 227 -10.05 -10.07 5.97
N CYS A 228 -10.06 -10.79 7.09
CA CYS A 228 -8.89 -10.88 7.98
C CYS A 228 -7.78 -11.75 7.36
N LYS A 229 -8.13 -12.76 6.54
CA LYS A 229 -7.15 -13.52 5.75
C LYS A 229 -6.29 -12.60 4.88
N LYS A 230 -6.89 -11.59 4.25
CA LYS A 230 -6.17 -10.61 3.43
C LYS A 230 -5.15 -9.83 4.26
N ILE A 231 -5.54 -9.41 5.48
CA ILE A 231 -4.66 -8.68 6.40
C ILE A 231 -3.47 -9.55 6.81
N LEU A 232 -3.72 -10.77 7.27
CA LEU A 232 -2.66 -11.67 7.76
C LEU A 232 -1.72 -12.10 6.63
N ARG A 233 -2.25 -12.32 5.43
CA ARG A 233 -1.45 -12.61 4.23
C ARG A 233 -0.49 -11.46 3.90
N LEU A 234 -0.99 -10.21 3.91
CA LEU A 234 -0.16 -9.04 3.64
C LEU A 234 0.84 -8.74 4.77
N ALA A 235 0.53 -9.15 6.01
CA ALA A 235 1.47 -9.13 7.11
C ALA A 235 2.59 -10.19 7.01
N GLY A 236 2.46 -11.17 6.12
CA GLY A 236 3.44 -12.25 5.97
C GLY A 236 3.22 -13.45 6.90
N ILE A 237 2.05 -13.53 7.54
CA ILE A 237 1.62 -14.70 8.31
C ILE A 237 1.00 -15.72 7.35
N LYS A 238 1.49 -16.96 7.39
CA LYS A 238 1.06 -18.06 6.52
C LYS A 238 0.06 -18.96 7.22
N ASP A 239 0.28 -19.25 8.50
CA ASP A 239 -0.51 -20.19 9.27
C ASP A 239 -1.01 -19.54 10.56
N VAL A 240 -2.29 -19.71 10.88
CA VAL A 240 -2.88 -19.20 12.12
C VAL A 240 -4.22 -19.87 12.39
N TYR A 241 -4.46 -20.23 13.65
CA TYR A 241 -5.80 -20.53 14.13
C TYR A 241 -6.46 -19.27 14.66
N SER A 242 -7.75 -19.09 14.41
CA SER A 242 -8.47 -17.94 14.94
C SER A 242 -9.76 -18.34 15.64
N MET A 243 -10.09 -17.57 16.67
CA MET A 243 -11.38 -17.60 17.33
C MET A 243 -11.98 -16.20 17.30
N THR A 244 -13.23 -16.09 16.89
CA THR A 244 -13.89 -14.80 16.69
C THR A 244 -15.16 -14.75 17.52
N LEU A 245 -15.29 -13.72 18.36
CA LEU A 245 -16.45 -13.53 19.23
C LEU A 245 -17.14 -12.20 18.94
N GLY A 246 -18.47 -12.16 19.11
CA GLY A 246 -19.29 -10.98 18.88
C GLY A 246 -19.76 -10.81 17.43
N GLN A 247 -20.05 -9.57 17.02
CA GLN A 247 -20.65 -9.31 15.70
C GLN A 247 -19.59 -9.32 14.60
N THR A 248 -19.46 -10.44 13.88
CA THR A 248 -18.47 -10.65 12.80
C THR A 248 -18.91 -10.06 11.45
N ARG A 249 -20.22 -9.81 11.27
CA ARG A 249 -20.75 -9.21 10.03
C ARG A 249 -20.22 -7.81 9.76
N THR A 250 -19.87 -7.06 10.81
CA THR A 250 -19.32 -5.71 10.68
C THR A 250 -17.82 -5.78 10.40
N THR A 251 -17.48 -5.88 9.12
CA THR A 251 -16.12 -6.14 8.64
C THR A 251 -15.11 -5.06 8.99
N ILE A 252 -15.56 -3.80 9.11
CA ILE A 252 -14.71 -2.68 9.54
C ILE A 252 -14.16 -2.92 10.96
N ASN A 253 -15.03 -3.33 11.89
CA ASN A 253 -14.64 -3.58 13.27
C ASN A 253 -13.80 -4.86 13.36
N MET A 254 -14.18 -5.88 12.61
CA MET A 254 -13.44 -7.13 12.54
C MET A 254 -11.99 -6.92 12.06
N ALA A 255 -11.80 -6.14 10.98
CA ALA A 255 -10.48 -5.81 10.45
C ALA A 255 -9.66 -4.97 11.45
N LYS A 256 -10.28 -3.99 12.10
CA LYS A 256 -9.62 -3.21 13.16
C LYS A 256 -9.23 -4.06 14.36
N ALA A 257 -10.09 -4.99 14.79
CA ALA A 257 -9.79 -5.91 15.88
C ALA A 257 -8.63 -6.86 15.51
N CYS A 258 -8.55 -7.28 14.24
CA CYS A 258 -7.43 -8.08 13.76
C CYS A 258 -6.11 -7.28 13.77
N VAL A 259 -6.12 -6.01 13.37
CA VAL A 259 -4.92 -5.16 13.45
C VAL A 259 -4.54 -4.86 14.90
N ASP A 260 -5.52 -4.61 15.78
CA ASP A 260 -5.30 -4.44 17.22
C ASP A 260 -4.63 -5.67 17.85
N ALA A 261 -5.02 -6.89 17.44
CA ALA A 261 -4.30 -8.10 17.80
C ALA A 261 -2.83 -8.05 17.37
N LEU A 262 -2.56 -7.69 16.11
CA LEU A 262 -1.17 -7.60 15.62
C LEU A 262 -0.35 -6.51 16.31
N VAL A 263 -0.96 -5.38 16.69
CA VAL A 263 -0.28 -4.32 17.47
C VAL A 263 0.11 -4.84 18.85
N LYS A 264 -0.79 -5.55 19.53
CA LYS A 264 -0.50 -6.12 20.85
C LYS A 264 0.64 -7.12 20.84
N LEU A 265 0.88 -7.83 19.74
CA LEU A 265 2.06 -8.68 19.61
C LEU A 265 3.37 -7.93 19.90
N ARG A 266 3.44 -6.63 19.56
CA ARG A 266 4.60 -5.78 19.85
C ARG A 266 4.72 -5.40 21.33
N GLU A 267 3.60 -5.28 22.03
CA GLU A 267 3.57 -4.80 23.42
C GLU A 267 4.01 -5.87 24.43
N PHE A 268 3.83 -7.15 24.10
CA PHE A 268 4.33 -8.25 24.92
C PHE A 268 5.86 -8.28 24.86
N LYS A 269 6.49 -7.77 25.91
CA LYS A 269 7.88 -8.06 26.24
C LYS A 269 7.97 -9.53 26.63
N VAL A 270 8.66 -10.31 25.81
CA VAL A 270 9.20 -11.62 26.18
C VAL A 270 10.42 -11.39 27.07
#